data_AF-A0A842RAF1-F1
#
_entry.id   AF-A0A842RAF1-F1
#
_cell.length_a   1.000
_cell.length_b   1.000
_cell.length_c   1.000
_cell.angle_alpha   90.00
_cell.angle_beta   90.00
_cell.angle_gamma   90.00
#
_symmetry.space_group_name_H-M   'P 1'
#
loop_
_entity.id
_entity.type
_entity.pdbx_description
1 polymer ?
#
loop_
_entity_poly.entity_id
_entity_poly.type
_entity_poly.pdbx_seq_one_letter_code
_entity_poly.pdbx_strand_id
1 'polypeptide(L)'
;MKNLALLFSTLITPERCKWLQVLVGNHRKKEGLVNLYLTGNALHSMQDARIKPWLLKMIDSPGIHINVDHLEASMLGISSVDLYHGSKNLQERQDFWHALVKASMKDFKAGLNDPGSMGFLLLNGPYMSRSSVHALRCLQATLSKGISPELYLYLDGVHSAHVNQKPSEFENIGASISQLHASAMNAGLDPWVVACTRCAAARGYEDPQFDEKKTSSIHGIPSCRFVNLNRIIERFTVHHPILSPDSGYLHSVDRRTTGADMTPAPTSLVLLVTHPPYGSEHAFGAISMAVAAACNHGIDTKVVFIEDGIHCVHGKNFVSSNAKLMNIQEIIMSTIDIDTLSYYYHVPSMEVRGLEPQSVIKSIFPINAGDHDSSTGVLEHETLSDILDPCQHGACLSRMVCF
;
A
#
# COMPACT_ATOMS: atom_id res chain seq x y z
N MET A 1 -15.77 -8.01 14.56
CA MET A 1 -14.38 -8.49 14.43
C MET A 1 -13.79 -7.79 13.23
N LYS A 2 -12.85 -6.87 13.46
CA LYS A 2 -12.19 -6.10 12.39
C LYS A 2 -11.16 -7.00 11.70
N ASN A 3 -11.11 -6.97 10.37
CA ASN A 3 -10.18 -7.79 9.60
C ASN A 3 -9.07 -6.90 9.02
N LEU A 4 -7.83 -7.14 9.43
CA LEU A 4 -6.65 -6.50 8.88
C LEU A 4 -5.99 -7.49 7.90
N ALA A 5 -6.01 -7.15 6.61
CA ALA A 5 -5.27 -7.89 5.59
C ALA A 5 -4.01 -7.12 5.22
N LEU A 6 -2.84 -7.75 5.30
CA LEU A 6 -1.56 -7.17 4.94
C LEU A 6 -0.95 -7.98 3.81
N LEU A 7 -0.49 -7.31 2.74
CA LEU A 7 0.24 -7.92 1.63
C LEU A 7 1.68 -7.41 1.66
N PHE A 8 2.63 -8.33 1.61
CA PHE A 8 4.05 -8.02 1.39
C PHE A 8 4.60 -8.85 0.24
N SER A 9 5.25 -8.16 -0.69
CA SER A 9 5.93 -8.77 -1.83
C SER A 9 7.40 -8.37 -1.91
N THR A 10 7.83 -7.35 -1.16
CA THR A 10 9.24 -7.01 -0.99
C THR A 10 9.82 -7.61 0.28
N LEU A 11 11.14 -7.53 0.44
CA LEU A 11 11.83 -8.06 1.61
C LEU A 11 11.31 -7.39 2.89
N ILE A 12 10.91 -8.19 3.87
CA ILE A 12 10.56 -7.68 5.19
C ILE A 12 11.87 -7.54 5.96
N THR A 13 12.22 -6.32 6.36
CA THR A 13 13.45 -6.05 7.13
C THR A 13 13.25 -6.38 8.62
N PRO A 14 14.33 -6.55 9.41
CA PRO A 14 14.20 -6.72 10.86
C PRO A 14 13.47 -5.56 11.54
N GLU A 15 13.66 -4.33 11.04
CA GLU A 15 12.93 -3.16 11.50
C GLU A 15 11.43 -3.26 11.17
N ARG A 16 11.11 -3.66 9.93
CA ARG A 16 9.74 -3.90 9.48
C ARG A 16 9.01 -4.91 10.35
N CYS A 17 9.67 -6.02 10.68
CA CYS A 17 9.12 -7.03 11.57
C CYS A 17 8.77 -6.48 12.95
N LYS A 18 9.58 -5.56 13.51
CA LYS A 18 9.33 -4.99 14.84
C LYS A 18 8.05 -4.16 14.87
N TRP A 19 7.90 -3.20 13.95
CA TRP A 19 6.70 -2.37 13.94
C TRP A 19 5.47 -3.16 13.46
N LEU A 20 5.63 -4.19 12.62
CA LEU A 20 4.54 -5.10 12.27
C LEU A 20 4.04 -5.89 13.47
N GLN A 21 4.94 -6.39 14.31
CA GLN A 21 4.55 -7.12 15.51
C GLN A 21 3.72 -6.24 16.45
N VAL A 22 4.10 -4.97 16.60
CA VAL A 22 3.35 -3.98 17.37
C VAL A 22 1.97 -3.77 16.78
N LEU A 23 1.90 -3.47 15.48
CA LEU A 23 0.64 -3.23 14.77
C LEU A 23 -0.31 -4.41 14.96
N VAL A 24 0.19 -5.63 14.71
CA VAL A 24 -0.58 -6.86 14.82
C VAL A 24 -0.97 -7.16 16.27
N GLY A 25 -0.08 -6.92 17.22
CA GLY A 25 -0.34 -7.08 18.65
C GLY A 25 -1.46 -6.17 19.14
N ASN A 26 -1.42 -4.88 18.75
CA ASN A 26 -2.43 -3.89 19.11
C ASN A 26 -3.78 -4.17 18.44
N HIS A 27 -3.79 -4.53 17.16
CA HIS A 27 -5.01 -4.93 16.46
C HIS A 27 -5.68 -6.14 17.10
N ARG A 28 -4.88 -7.13 17.53
CA ARG A 28 -5.38 -8.31 18.24
C ARG A 28 -5.96 -7.98 19.61
N LYS A 29 -5.34 -7.07 20.37
CA LYS A 29 -5.89 -6.59 21.67
C LYS A 29 -7.31 -5.99 21.49
N LYS A 30 -7.62 -5.47 20.29
CA LYS A 30 -8.94 -4.96 19.89
C LYS A 30 -9.85 -6.05 19.29
N GLU A 31 -9.59 -7.33 19.58
CA GLU A 31 -10.30 -8.51 19.04
C GLU A 31 -10.29 -8.60 17.51
N GLY A 32 -9.24 -8.08 16.87
CA GLY A 32 -9.08 -8.12 15.42
C GLY A 32 -8.49 -9.43 14.91
N LEU A 33 -8.90 -9.83 13.70
CA LEU A 33 -8.23 -10.87 12.92
C LEU A 33 -7.16 -10.25 12.04
N VAL A 34 -5.98 -10.86 11.96
CA VAL A 34 -4.90 -10.46 11.05
C VAL A 34 -4.64 -11.55 10.03
N ASN A 35 -4.65 -11.19 8.75
CA ASN A 35 -4.23 -12.03 7.64
C ASN A 35 -3.01 -11.41 6.97
N LEU A 36 -1.85 -12.04 7.15
CA LEU A 36 -0.61 -11.67 6.50
C LEU A 36 -0.43 -12.50 5.23
N TYR A 37 -0.23 -11.87 4.09
CA TYR A 37 -0.04 -12.48 2.78
C TYR A 37 1.39 -12.21 2.31
N LEU A 38 2.18 -13.26 2.16
CA LEU A 38 3.57 -13.20 1.77
C LEU A 38 3.77 -13.81 0.38
N THR A 39 4.41 -13.07 -0.51
CA THR A 39 4.76 -13.50 -1.87
C THR A 39 6.09 -12.87 -2.30
N GLY A 40 6.64 -13.26 -3.45
CA GLY A 40 7.87 -12.67 -3.99
C GLY A 40 9.03 -12.65 -2.99
N ASN A 41 9.71 -11.52 -2.88
CA ASN A 41 10.89 -11.37 -2.03
C ASN A 41 10.56 -11.39 -0.53
N ALA A 42 9.30 -11.15 -0.15
CA ALA A 42 8.88 -11.26 1.26
C ALA A 42 9.10 -12.68 1.80
N LEU A 43 9.05 -13.69 0.92
CA LEU A 43 9.26 -15.10 1.28
C LEU A 43 10.69 -15.38 1.75
N HIS A 44 11.70 -14.68 1.23
CA HIS A 44 13.08 -14.83 1.71
C HIS A 44 13.22 -14.41 3.19
N SER A 45 12.37 -13.50 3.66
CA SER A 45 12.33 -13.10 5.09
C SER A 45 11.97 -14.27 6.00
N MET A 46 11.31 -15.32 5.49
CA MET A 46 11.00 -16.54 6.23
C MET A 46 12.22 -17.42 6.49
N GLN A 47 13.27 -17.27 5.67
CA GLN A 47 14.55 -17.97 5.81
C GLN A 47 15.60 -17.13 6.53
N ASP A 48 15.41 -15.82 6.66
CA ASP A 48 16.33 -14.93 7.32
C ASP A 48 16.42 -15.23 8.82
N ALA A 49 17.59 -15.67 9.29
CA ALA A 49 17.84 -16.01 10.69
C ALA A 49 17.60 -14.84 11.66
N ARG A 50 17.72 -13.59 11.21
CA ARG A 50 17.50 -12.38 12.02
C ARG A 50 16.01 -12.16 12.29
N ILE A 51 15.15 -12.66 11.41
CA ILE A 51 13.70 -12.39 11.40
C ILE A 51 12.90 -13.62 11.83
N LYS A 52 13.40 -14.82 11.53
CA LYS A 52 12.75 -16.11 11.80
C LYS A 52 12.18 -16.24 13.23
N PRO A 53 12.89 -15.86 14.32
CA PRO A 53 12.31 -15.94 15.67
C PRO A 53 11.05 -15.10 15.84
N TRP A 54 10.97 -13.95 15.18
CA TRP A 54 9.81 -13.06 15.22
C TRP A 54 8.63 -13.65 14.46
N LEU A 55 8.88 -14.18 13.25
CA LEU A 55 7.85 -14.84 12.46
C LEU A 55 7.28 -16.05 13.19
N LEU A 56 8.12 -16.88 13.84
CA LEU A 56 7.65 -17.99 14.69
C LEU A 56 6.68 -17.51 15.78
N LYS A 57 7.07 -16.47 16.52
CA LYS A 57 6.21 -15.89 17.57
C LYS A 57 4.88 -15.33 17.02
N MET A 58 4.89 -14.77 15.82
CA MET A 58 3.67 -14.32 15.14
C MET A 58 2.80 -15.49 14.68
N ILE A 59 3.40 -16.54 14.12
CA ILE A 59 2.70 -17.75 13.67
C ILE A 59 1.99 -18.43 14.84
N ASP A 60 2.61 -18.50 16.01
CA ASP A 60 2.02 -19.15 17.19
C ASP A 60 0.98 -18.29 17.92
N SER A 61 0.83 -17.04 17.52
CA SER A 61 -0.09 -16.10 18.16
C SER A 61 -1.53 -16.30 17.66
N PRO A 62 -2.53 -16.47 18.56
CA PRO A 62 -3.93 -16.57 18.17
C PRO A 62 -4.42 -15.35 17.39
N GLY A 63 -5.27 -15.58 16.39
CA GLY A 63 -5.88 -14.51 15.58
C GLY A 63 -4.97 -13.96 14.46
N ILE A 64 -3.78 -14.53 14.27
CA ILE A 64 -2.89 -14.22 13.15
C ILE A 64 -2.88 -15.42 12.20
N HIS A 65 -3.11 -15.16 10.92
CA HIS A 65 -2.96 -16.14 9.85
C HIS A 65 -1.91 -15.64 8.87
N ILE A 66 -0.92 -16.48 8.58
CA ILE A 66 0.09 -16.21 7.57
C ILE A 66 -0.20 -17.10 6.36
N ASN A 67 -0.41 -16.48 5.22
CA ASN A 67 -0.69 -17.10 3.94
C ASN A 67 0.55 -16.90 3.07
N VAL A 68 1.09 -17.99 2.54
CA VAL A 68 2.29 -18.01 1.70
C VAL A 68 1.90 -18.37 0.28
N ASP A 69 2.36 -17.60 -0.69
CA ASP A 69 2.19 -17.92 -2.12
C ASP A 69 3.02 -19.15 -2.47
N HIS A 70 2.36 -20.31 -2.57
CA HIS A 70 3.02 -21.59 -2.80
C HIS A 70 3.77 -21.63 -4.14
N LEU A 71 3.26 -20.95 -5.17
CA LEU A 71 3.89 -20.96 -6.50
C LEU A 71 5.18 -20.15 -6.49
N GLU A 72 5.18 -18.98 -5.85
CA GLU A 72 6.39 -18.17 -5.70
C GLU A 72 7.40 -18.83 -4.74
N ALA A 73 6.93 -19.43 -3.64
CA ALA A 73 7.79 -20.19 -2.72
C ALA A 73 8.50 -21.35 -3.45
N SER A 74 7.75 -22.13 -4.25
CA SER A 74 8.29 -23.23 -5.04
C SER A 74 9.34 -22.75 -6.04
N MET A 75 9.08 -21.64 -6.74
CA MET A 75 10.01 -21.06 -7.69
C MET A 75 11.30 -20.55 -7.02
N LEU A 76 11.22 -20.06 -5.79
CA LEU A 76 12.37 -19.61 -5.00
C LEU A 76 13.10 -20.75 -4.26
N GLY A 77 12.64 -21.99 -4.38
CA GLY A 77 13.19 -23.13 -3.64
C GLY A 77 12.95 -23.03 -2.12
N ILE A 78 11.89 -22.34 -1.71
CA ILE A 78 11.50 -22.16 -0.31
C ILE A 78 10.41 -23.17 0.03
N SER A 79 10.76 -24.16 0.86
CA SER A 79 9.79 -25.08 1.46
C SER A 79 9.31 -24.51 2.80
N SER A 80 8.05 -24.08 2.88
CA SER A 80 7.47 -23.58 4.13
C SER A 80 7.25 -24.71 5.13
N VAL A 81 7.02 -25.93 4.62
CA VAL A 81 6.87 -27.17 5.40
C VAL A 81 8.10 -27.41 6.27
N ASP A 82 9.30 -27.25 5.73
CA ASP A 82 10.56 -27.51 6.47
C ASP A 82 10.90 -26.40 7.47
N LEU A 83 10.35 -25.19 7.28
CA LEU A 83 10.70 -24.04 8.09
C LEU A 83 9.82 -23.90 9.35
N TYR A 84 8.58 -24.41 9.32
CA TYR A 84 7.54 -24.11 10.34
C TYR A 84 6.57 -25.29 10.61
N HIS A 85 7.09 -26.52 10.67
CA HIS A 85 6.31 -27.75 10.85
C HIS A 85 5.15 -27.64 11.86
N GLY A 86 3.90 -27.79 11.37
CA GLY A 86 2.73 -28.07 12.19
C GLY A 86 1.90 -26.88 12.67
N SER A 87 2.26 -25.63 12.36
CA SER A 87 1.39 -24.50 12.75
C SER A 87 0.12 -24.45 11.91
N LYS A 88 -1.04 -24.41 12.58
CA LYS A 88 -2.37 -24.23 11.94
C LYS A 88 -2.58 -22.82 11.37
N ASN A 89 -1.76 -21.87 11.80
CA ASN A 89 -1.86 -20.46 11.42
C ASN A 89 -1.05 -20.14 10.16
N LEU A 90 -0.19 -21.05 9.71
CA LEU A 90 0.57 -20.93 8.47
C LEU A 90 -0.08 -21.78 7.37
N GLN A 91 -0.36 -21.17 6.23
CA GLN A 91 -0.97 -21.84 5.08
C GLN A 91 -0.18 -21.53 3.81
N GLU A 92 0.47 -22.54 3.23
CA GLU A 92 0.91 -22.48 1.84
C GLU A 92 -0.32 -22.62 0.93
N ARG A 93 -0.55 -21.65 0.06
CA ARG A 93 -1.77 -21.59 -0.75
C ARG A 93 -1.45 -21.62 -2.24
N GLN A 94 -2.01 -22.62 -2.94
CA GLN A 94 -2.06 -22.61 -4.41
C GLN A 94 -3.05 -21.57 -4.94
N ASP A 95 -4.10 -21.26 -4.16
CA ASP A 95 -5.11 -20.27 -4.48
C ASP A 95 -4.82 -18.89 -3.83
N PHE A 96 -3.55 -18.60 -3.54
CA PHE A 96 -3.11 -17.42 -2.75
C PHE A 96 -3.84 -16.12 -3.14
N TRP A 97 -3.82 -15.77 -4.42
CA TRP A 97 -4.44 -14.53 -4.93
C TRP A 97 -5.97 -14.53 -4.77
N HIS A 98 -6.63 -15.67 -4.96
CA HIS A 98 -8.07 -15.79 -4.71
C HIS A 98 -8.41 -15.67 -3.23
N ALA A 99 -7.55 -16.18 -2.34
CA ALA A 99 -7.71 -16.05 -0.90
C ALA A 99 -7.53 -14.61 -0.43
N LEU A 100 -6.54 -13.89 -0.98
CA LEU A 100 -6.32 -12.46 -0.74
C LEU A 100 -7.50 -11.61 -1.18
N VAL A 101 -7.99 -11.81 -2.41
CA VAL A 101 -9.18 -11.12 -2.93
C VAL A 101 -10.38 -11.43 -2.05
N LYS A 102 -10.63 -12.70 -1.72
CA LYS A 102 -11.73 -13.09 -0.83
C LYS A 102 -11.66 -12.42 0.54
N ALA A 103 -10.47 -12.32 1.13
CA ALA A 103 -10.31 -11.69 2.44
C ALA A 103 -10.50 -10.17 2.39
N SER A 104 -9.97 -9.52 1.34
CA SER A 104 -10.12 -8.07 1.11
C SER A 104 -11.58 -7.68 0.86
N MET A 105 -12.36 -8.61 0.31
CA MET A 105 -13.75 -8.40 -0.07
C MET A 105 -14.76 -8.86 0.99
N LYS A 106 -14.32 -9.55 2.05
CA LYS A 106 -15.18 -10.32 2.97
C LYS A 106 -16.29 -9.48 3.61
N ASP A 107 -16.01 -8.21 3.89
CA ASP A 107 -16.91 -7.35 4.63
C ASP A 107 -17.76 -6.44 3.73
N PHE A 108 -17.56 -6.51 2.42
CA PHE A 108 -18.44 -5.89 1.44
C PHE A 108 -19.68 -6.76 1.20
N LYS A 109 -20.85 -6.15 1.08
CA LYS A 109 -22.13 -6.84 0.84
C LYS A 109 -22.75 -6.35 -0.46
N ALA A 110 -23.19 -7.29 -1.28
CA ALA A 110 -23.93 -7.01 -2.51
C ALA A 110 -25.12 -6.07 -2.26
N GLY A 111 -25.30 -5.08 -3.14
CA GLY A 111 -26.34 -4.06 -3.08
C GLY A 111 -26.02 -2.86 -2.19
N LEU A 112 -25.75 -3.08 -0.90
CA LEU A 112 -25.59 -2.00 0.10
C LEU A 112 -24.20 -1.36 0.11
N ASN A 113 -23.16 -2.14 -0.21
CA ASN A 113 -21.75 -1.72 -0.31
C ASN A 113 -21.03 -2.67 -1.29
N ASP A 114 -21.58 -2.84 -2.50
CA ASP A 114 -20.87 -3.58 -3.55
C ASP A 114 -19.70 -2.71 -4.01
N PRO A 115 -18.44 -3.12 -3.84
CA PRO A 115 -17.32 -2.28 -4.23
C PRO A 115 -17.26 -2.13 -5.75
N GLY A 116 -17.95 -3.01 -6.51
CA GLY A 116 -17.99 -3.03 -7.98
C GLY A 116 -16.64 -3.27 -8.65
N SER A 117 -15.55 -3.11 -7.89
CA SER A 117 -14.19 -2.98 -8.33
C SER A 117 -13.20 -3.37 -7.22
N MET A 118 -11.97 -3.66 -7.60
CA MET A 118 -10.83 -3.79 -6.68
C MET A 118 -9.58 -3.29 -7.40
N GLY A 119 -8.82 -2.44 -6.71
CA GLY A 119 -7.67 -1.75 -7.28
C GLY A 119 -6.32 -2.33 -6.85
N PHE A 120 -5.32 -2.10 -7.69
CA PHE A 120 -3.92 -2.33 -7.37
C PHE A 120 -3.10 -1.10 -7.79
N LEU A 121 -2.43 -0.46 -6.84
CA LEU A 121 -1.47 0.62 -7.06
C LEU A 121 -0.09 0.00 -7.27
N LEU A 122 0.48 0.17 -8.45
CA LEU A 122 1.80 -0.32 -8.80
C LEU A 122 2.79 0.85 -8.83
N LEU A 123 3.78 0.80 -7.95
CA LEU A 123 4.83 1.83 -7.81
C LEU A 123 6.10 1.49 -8.60
N ASN A 124 6.41 0.20 -8.76
CA ASN A 124 7.66 -0.27 -9.37
C ASN A 124 7.45 -0.67 -10.83
N GLY A 125 8.49 -0.48 -11.63
CA GLY A 125 8.50 -0.89 -13.04
C GLY A 125 8.55 -2.41 -13.21
N PRO A 126 8.15 -2.92 -14.39
CA PRO A 126 8.19 -4.34 -14.68
C PRO A 126 9.65 -4.83 -14.83
N TYR A 127 9.85 -6.14 -14.70
CA TYR A 127 11.12 -6.86 -14.98
C TYR A 127 12.27 -6.62 -14.00
N MET A 128 12.36 -5.46 -13.36
CA MET A 128 13.30 -5.24 -12.24
C MET A 128 12.80 -5.83 -10.93
N SER A 129 11.49 -6.07 -10.84
CA SER A 129 10.85 -6.82 -9.77
C SER A 129 9.63 -7.57 -10.31
N ARG A 130 9.11 -8.51 -9.52
CA ARG A 130 7.90 -9.26 -9.87
C ARG A 130 6.60 -8.57 -9.44
N SER A 131 6.65 -7.34 -8.93
CA SER A 131 5.47 -6.64 -8.42
C SER A 131 4.39 -6.45 -9.49
N SER A 132 4.76 -6.26 -10.76
CA SER A 132 3.80 -6.18 -11.87
C SER A 132 3.09 -7.52 -12.13
N VAL A 133 3.82 -8.63 -12.00
CA VAL A 133 3.26 -10.00 -12.07
C VAL A 133 2.27 -10.21 -10.93
N HIS A 134 2.65 -9.84 -9.71
CA HIS A 134 1.81 -9.94 -8.52
C HIS A 134 0.53 -9.11 -8.65
N ALA A 135 0.64 -7.87 -9.15
CA ALA A 135 -0.51 -7.02 -9.45
C ALA A 135 -1.47 -7.70 -10.44
N LEU A 136 -0.94 -8.24 -11.54
CA LEU A 136 -1.74 -8.92 -12.56
C LEU A 136 -2.42 -10.18 -12.02
N ARG A 137 -1.74 -11.00 -11.23
CA ARG A 137 -2.34 -12.19 -10.60
C ARG A 137 -3.45 -11.83 -9.62
N CYS A 138 -3.24 -10.76 -8.84
CA CYS A 138 -4.28 -10.22 -7.95
C CYS A 138 -5.52 -9.81 -8.77
N LEU A 139 -5.33 -9.02 -9.83
CA LEU A 139 -6.43 -8.51 -10.65
C LEU A 139 -7.10 -9.59 -11.52
N GLN A 140 -6.38 -10.64 -11.93
CA GLN A 140 -6.98 -11.83 -12.55
C GLN A 140 -7.86 -12.60 -11.56
N ALA A 141 -7.45 -12.72 -10.30
CA ALA A 141 -8.28 -13.31 -9.24
C ALA A 141 -9.48 -12.42 -8.89
N THR A 142 -9.36 -11.09 -9.03
CA THR A 142 -10.49 -10.16 -8.95
C THR A 142 -11.49 -10.40 -10.08
N LEU A 143 -11.00 -10.48 -11.32
CA LEU A 143 -11.83 -10.74 -12.50
C LEU A 143 -12.56 -12.09 -12.41
N SER A 144 -11.90 -13.15 -11.91
CA SER A 144 -12.52 -14.47 -11.74
C SER A 144 -13.68 -14.50 -10.73
N LYS A 145 -13.81 -13.44 -9.92
CA LYS A 145 -14.93 -13.21 -8.98
C LYS A 145 -16.03 -12.32 -9.56
N GLY A 146 -15.93 -11.90 -10.82
CA GLY A 146 -16.89 -11.01 -11.45
C GLY A 146 -16.80 -9.57 -10.95
N ILE A 147 -15.62 -9.15 -10.49
CA ILE A 147 -15.37 -7.80 -9.96
C ILE A 147 -14.50 -7.05 -10.98
N SER A 148 -14.77 -5.75 -11.18
CA SER A 148 -14.01 -4.93 -12.13
C SER A 148 -12.58 -4.69 -11.65
N PRO A 149 -11.54 -5.10 -12.40
CA PRO A 149 -10.16 -4.88 -11.97
C PRO A 149 -9.72 -3.43 -12.26
N GLU A 150 -9.05 -2.79 -11.29
CA GLU A 150 -8.41 -1.48 -11.50
C GLU A 150 -6.90 -1.55 -11.27
N LEU A 151 -6.12 -0.98 -12.20
CA LEU A 151 -4.67 -0.91 -12.13
C LEU A 151 -4.23 0.55 -12.21
N TYR A 152 -3.59 1.05 -11.16
CA TYR A 152 -3.05 2.40 -11.11
C TYR A 152 -1.53 2.34 -11.21
N LEU A 153 -0.98 2.88 -12.28
CA LEU A 153 0.45 2.92 -12.53
C LEU A 153 1.00 4.28 -12.09
N TYR A 154 1.81 4.26 -11.04
CA TYR A 154 2.41 5.45 -10.45
C TYR A 154 3.91 5.23 -10.29
N LEU A 155 4.68 6.32 -10.25
CA LEU A 155 6.15 6.25 -10.23
C LEU A 155 6.69 5.38 -11.38
N ASP A 156 7.58 4.42 -11.11
CA ASP A 156 8.11 3.48 -12.11
C ASP A 156 7.06 2.51 -12.64
N GLY A 157 5.92 2.37 -11.97
CA GLY A 157 4.81 1.54 -12.43
C GLY A 157 4.34 1.89 -13.84
N VAL A 158 4.50 3.14 -14.29
CA VAL A 158 4.10 3.59 -15.64
C VAL A 158 4.84 2.85 -16.76
N HIS A 159 6.03 2.31 -16.50
CA HIS A 159 6.76 1.47 -17.45
C HIS A 159 5.97 0.19 -17.83
N SER A 160 5.07 -0.27 -16.97
CA SER A 160 4.23 -1.45 -17.23
C SER A 160 3.29 -1.25 -18.43
N ALA A 161 2.92 0.00 -18.73
CA ALA A 161 2.06 0.35 -19.85
C ALA A 161 2.82 0.61 -21.16
N HIS A 162 4.15 0.48 -21.19
CA HIS A 162 4.91 0.78 -22.40
C HIS A 162 4.56 -0.20 -23.54
N VAL A 163 4.39 0.30 -24.76
CA VAL A 163 4.22 -0.53 -25.97
C VAL A 163 5.49 -1.30 -26.34
N ASN A 164 5.38 -2.29 -27.21
CA ASN A 164 6.55 -2.98 -27.79
C ASN A 164 7.48 -3.64 -26.76
N GLN A 165 6.99 -3.96 -25.56
CA GLN A 165 7.72 -4.83 -24.63
C GLN A 165 7.98 -6.17 -25.33
N LYS A 166 9.24 -6.63 -25.32
CA LYS A 166 9.68 -7.90 -25.92
C LYS A 166 10.60 -8.65 -24.96
N PRO A 167 10.15 -8.99 -23.73
CA PRO A 167 10.97 -9.78 -22.82
C PRO A 167 11.23 -11.18 -23.43
N SER A 168 12.45 -11.68 -23.26
CA SER A 168 12.83 -13.04 -23.69
C SER A 168 12.59 -14.09 -22.60
N GLU A 169 12.78 -13.70 -21.33
CA GLU A 169 12.80 -14.61 -20.18
C GLU A 169 11.60 -14.42 -19.24
N PHE A 170 10.82 -13.35 -19.44
CA PHE A 170 9.72 -12.96 -18.57
C PHE A 170 8.42 -12.85 -19.37
N GLU A 171 7.29 -12.96 -18.66
CA GLU A 171 5.99 -12.72 -19.27
C GLU A 171 5.86 -11.26 -19.74
N ASN A 172 5.17 -11.05 -20.86
CA ASN A 172 4.98 -9.72 -21.40
C ASN A 172 3.91 -8.96 -20.61
N ILE A 173 4.33 -8.10 -19.70
CA ILE A 173 3.45 -7.35 -18.79
C ILE A 173 2.45 -6.50 -19.57
N GLY A 174 2.89 -5.77 -20.60
CA GLY A 174 1.99 -4.97 -21.43
C GLY A 174 0.91 -5.81 -22.11
N ALA A 175 1.27 -6.98 -22.65
CA ALA A 175 0.31 -7.91 -23.25
C ALA A 175 -0.67 -8.48 -22.21
N SER A 176 -0.18 -8.85 -21.02
CA SER A 176 -1.01 -9.35 -19.92
C SER A 176 -2.01 -8.30 -19.41
N ILE A 177 -1.63 -7.01 -19.36
CA ILE A 177 -2.54 -5.91 -19.04
C ILE A 177 -3.63 -5.79 -20.12
N SER A 178 -3.26 -5.82 -21.40
CA SER A 178 -4.23 -5.77 -22.50
C SER A 178 -5.18 -6.97 -22.50
N GLN A 179 -4.68 -8.17 -22.18
CA GLN A 179 -5.50 -9.35 -22.03
C GLN A 179 -6.49 -9.22 -20.85
N LEU A 180 -6.02 -8.79 -19.68
CA LEU A 180 -6.86 -8.55 -18.51
C LEU A 180 -8.00 -7.58 -18.84
N HIS A 181 -7.68 -6.47 -19.49
CA HIS A 181 -8.65 -5.46 -19.91
C HIS A 181 -9.68 -6.07 -20.89
N ALA A 182 -9.24 -6.78 -21.93
CA ALA A 182 -10.15 -7.40 -22.90
C ALA A 182 -11.05 -8.46 -22.24
N SER A 183 -10.50 -9.29 -21.35
CA SER A 183 -11.26 -10.30 -20.62
C SER A 183 -12.32 -9.68 -19.70
N ALA A 184 -12.01 -8.57 -19.02
CA ALA A 184 -12.98 -7.84 -18.20
C ALA A 184 -14.11 -7.23 -19.05
N MET A 185 -13.78 -6.57 -20.17
CA MET A 185 -14.79 -6.03 -21.10
C MET A 185 -15.71 -7.12 -21.66
N ASN A 186 -15.15 -8.27 -22.04
CA ASN A 186 -15.92 -9.42 -22.54
C ASN A 186 -16.85 -10.02 -21.47
N ALA A 187 -16.50 -9.88 -20.19
CA ALA A 187 -17.34 -10.27 -19.06
C ALA A 187 -18.40 -9.22 -18.70
N GLY A 188 -18.49 -8.11 -19.43
CA GLY A 188 -19.41 -7.00 -19.15
C GLY A 188 -19.00 -6.13 -17.95
N LEU A 189 -17.73 -6.18 -17.57
CA LEU A 189 -17.15 -5.37 -16.49
C LEU A 189 -16.46 -4.12 -17.04
N ASP A 190 -16.16 -3.16 -16.17
CA ASP A 190 -15.50 -1.89 -16.53
C ASP A 190 -14.07 -1.84 -15.94
N PRO A 191 -13.06 -2.43 -16.62
CA PRO A 191 -11.69 -2.40 -16.15
C PRO A 191 -11.10 -0.99 -16.20
N TRP A 192 -10.41 -0.60 -15.13
CA TRP A 192 -9.80 0.73 -15.05
C TRP A 192 -8.27 0.65 -15.00
N VAL A 193 -7.62 0.79 -16.16
CA VAL A 193 -6.14 0.81 -16.24
C VAL A 193 -5.66 2.21 -16.58
N VAL A 194 -4.93 2.83 -15.64
CA VAL A 194 -4.45 4.21 -15.79
C VAL A 194 -2.99 4.38 -15.36
N ALA A 195 -2.31 5.32 -16.00
CA ALA A 195 -0.94 5.73 -15.68
C ALA A 195 -0.84 7.22 -15.38
N CYS A 196 -0.04 7.61 -14.39
CA CYS A 196 0.18 9.01 -14.07
C CYS A 196 0.96 9.72 -15.19
N THR A 197 0.37 10.75 -15.78
CA THR A 197 0.97 11.55 -16.86
C THR A 197 2.30 12.17 -16.46
N ARG A 198 2.40 12.73 -15.24
CA ARG A 198 3.64 13.35 -14.76
C ARG A 198 4.76 12.34 -14.61
N CYS A 199 4.48 11.16 -14.04
CA CYS A 199 5.47 10.09 -13.91
C CYS A 199 5.90 9.55 -15.27
N ALA A 200 4.95 9.44 -16.21
CA ALA A 200 5.19 9.01 -17.58
C ALA A 200 6.06 10.00 -18.36
N ALA A 201 5.76 11.31 -18.29
CA ALA A 201 6.56 12.36 -18.91
C ALA A 201 8.00 12.38 -18.37
N ALA A 202 8.18 12.22 -17.05
CA ALA A 202 9.50 12.13 -16.42
C ALA A 202 10.34 10.93 -16.92
N ARG A 203 9.69 9.91 -17.49
CA ARG A 203 10.30 8.69 -18.06
C ARG A 203 10.39 8.70 -19.58
N GLY A 204 10.08 9.83 -20.22
CA GLY A 204 10.17 9.98 -21.67
C GLY A 204 8.98 9.44 -22.45
N TYR A 205 7.81 9.28 -21.80
CA TYR A 205 6.55 8.95 -22.47
C TYR A 205 5.72 10.19 -22.82
N GLU A 206 6.37 11.36 -22.85
CA GLU A 206 5.76 12.60 -23.26
C GLU A 206 5.32 12.51 -24.72
N ASP A 207 4.02 12.66 -24.95
CA ASP A 207 3.46 12.75 -26.29
C ASP A 207 3.33 14.25 -26.63
N PRO A 208 4.00 14.76 -27.69
CA PRO A 208 3.85 16.16 -28.12
C PRO A 208 2.41 16.52 -28.49
N GLN A 209 1.57 15.52 -28.75
CA GLN A 209 0.15 15.65 -29.03
C GLN A 209 -0.72 15.26 -27.83
N PHE A 210 -0.13 15.15 -26.64
CA PHE A 210 -0.86 14.82 -25.41
C PHE A 210 -1.92 15.89 -25.14
N ASP A 211 -3.14 15.55 -25.51
CA ASP A 211 -4.34 16.27 -25.14
C ASP A 211 -4.87 15.59 -23.88
N GLU A 212 -4.97 16.32 -22.77
CA GLU A 212 -5.57 15.81 -21.52
C GLU A 212 -6.97 15.22 -21.75
N LYS A 213 -7.66 15.64 -22.82
CA LYS A 213 -8.96 15.07 -23.22
C LYS A 213 -8.86 13.73 -23.95
N LYS A 214 -7.72 13.39 -24.55
CA LYS A 214 -7.55 12.16 -25.33
C LYS A 214 -7.06 10.99 -24.47
N THR A 215 -6.38 11.24 -23.35
CA THR A 215 -5.87 10.21 -22.40
C THR A 215 -5.01 9.08 -23.00
N SER A 216 -4.77 9.08 -24.30
CA SER A 216 -3.94 8.11 -25.01
C SER A 216 -2.56 8.69 -25.25
N SER A 217 -1.55 7.82 -25.21
CA SER A 217 -0.15 8.14 -25.55
C SER A 217 0.32 7.15 -26.59
N ILE A 218 1.06 7.60 -27.61
CA ILE A 218 1.68 6.70 -28.60
C ILE A 218 2.69 5.70 -27.98
N HIS A 219 3.17 6.00 -26.76
CA HIS A 219 4.09 5.14 -26.01
C HIS A 219 3.37 4.12 -25.12
N GLY A 220 2.05 4.27 -24.97
CA GLY A 220 1.21 3.45 -24.10
C GLY A 220 0.45 2.37 -24.84
N ILE A 221 0.28 1.20 -24.22
CA ILE A 221 -0.65 0.20 -24.71
C ILE A 221 -2.07 0.80 -24.79
N PRO A 222 -2.89 0.47 -25.81
CA PRO A 222 -4.22 1.06 -25.98
C PRO A 222 -5.16 0.86 -24.78
N SER A 223 -4.93 -0.20 -24.01
CA SER A 223 -5.70 -0.53 -22.81
C SER A 223 -5.38 0.35 -21.60
N CYS A 224 -4.35 1.21 -21.66
CA CYS A 224 -3.94 2.08 -20.55
C CYS A 224 -4.14 3.55 -20.89
N ARG A 225 -4.85 4.27 -20.02
CA ARG A 225 -5.06 5.72 -20.15
C ARG A 225 -4.07 6.50 -19.29
N PHE A 226 -3.41 7.50 -19.87
CA PHE A 226 -2.54 8.42 -19.16
C PHE A 226 -3.39 9.57 -18.61
N VAL A 227 -3.43 9.71 -17.28
CA VAL A 227 -4.24 10.70 -16.58
C VAL A 227 -3.41 11.43 -15.51
N ASN A 228 -3.86 12.63 -15.12
CA ASN A 228 -3.27 13.34 -13.99
C ASN A 228 -3.45 12.53 -12.67
N LEU A 229 -2.53 12.69 -11.71
CA LEU A 229 -2.62 12.08 -10.39
C LEU A 229 -4.01 12.26 -9.74
N ASN A 230 -4.64 13.42 -9.84
CA ASN A 230 -5.97 13.65 -9.28
C ASN A 230 -7.04 12.68 -9.82
N ARG A 231 -6.94 12.25 -11.09
CA ARG A 231 -7.87 11.24 -11.64
C ARG A 231 -7.62 9.84 -11.10
N ILE A 232 -6.39 9.52 -10.70
CA ILE A 232 -6.09 8.28 -9.96
C ILE A 232 -6.70 8.38 -8.55
N ILE A 233 -6.48 9.50 -7.86
CA ILE A 233 -6.96 9.72 -6.48
C ILE A 233 -8.49 9.83 -6.40
N GLU A 234 -9.16 10.29 -7.45
CA GLU A 234 -10.62 10.22 -7.54
C GLU A 234 -11.14 8.79 -7.30
N ARG A 235 -10.43 7.75 -7.78
CA ARG A 235 -10.80 6.36 -7.50
C ARG A 235 -10.59 5.95 -6.05
N PHE A 236 -9.71 6.62 -5.31
CA PHE A 236 -9.51 6.36 -3.88
C PHE A 236 -10.67 6.89 -3.03
N THR A 237 -11.53 7.77 -3.57
CA THR A 237 -12.79 8.17 -2.92
C THR A 237 -13.88 7.10 -3.00
N VAL A 238 -13.76 6.16 -3.95
CA VAL A 238 -14.68 5.04 -4.08
C VAL A 238 -14.38 4.02 -3.00
N HIS A 239 -15.43 3.47 -2.41
CA HIS A 239 -15.35 2.55 -1.29
C HIS A 239 -15.07 1.11 -1.78
N HIS A 240 -13.84 0.86 -2.22
CA HIS A 240 -13.33 -0.47 -2.61
C HIS A 240 -11.90 -0.74 -2.11
N PRO A 241 -11.43 -1.99 -2.05
CA PRO A 241 -10.05 -2.28 -1.69
C PRO A 241 -9.07 -1.80 -2.76
N ILE A 242 -8.00 -1.14 -2.34
CA ILE A 242 -6.85 -0.82 -3.20
C ILE A 242 -5.60 -1.36 -2.51
N LEU A 243 -4.94 -2.34 -3.14
CA LEU A 243 -3.71 -2.94 -2.65
C LEU A 243 -2.49 -2.37 -3.37
N SER A 244 -1.30 -2.63 -2.82
CA SER A 244 0.00 -2.28 -3.39
C SER A 244 1.01 -3.38 -2.98
N PRO A 245 2.20 -3.52 -3.63
CA PRO A 245 3.17 -4.57 -3.34
C PRO A 245 3.49 -4.76 -1.85
N ASP A 246 3.54 -3.67 -1.08
CA ASP A 246 3.57 -3.68 0.38
C ASP A 246 2.46 -2.78 0.91
N SER A 247 1.39 -3.39 1.42
CA SER A 247 0.18 -2.66 1.78
C SER A 247 -0.63 -3.35 2.86
N GLY A 248 -1.59 -2.61 3.39
CA GLY A 248 -2.56 -3.09 4.33
C GLY A 248 -3.94 -2.56 4.03
N TYR A 249 -4.92 -3.33 4.44
CA TYR A 249 -6.33 -3.02 4.28
C TYR A 249 -7.03 -3.34 5.59
N LEU A 250 -7.67 -2.33 6.18
CA LEU A 250 -8.52 -2.49 7.33
C LEU A 250 -9.94 -2.05 6.96
N HIS A 251 -10.88 -2.96 7.17
CA HIS A 251 -12.29 -2.64 7.07
C HIS A 251 -13.00 -2.97 8.37
N SER A 252 -13.68 -1.97 8.91
CA SER A 252 -14.55 -2.07 10.05
C SER A 252 -15.97 -1.79 9.59
N VAL A 253 -16.90 -2.68 9.91
CA VAL A 253 -18.34 -2.45 9.75
C VAL A 253 -18.94 -2.32 11.14
N ASP A 254 -19.62 -1.22 11.41
CA ASP A 254 -20.46 -1.14 12.61
C ASP A 254 -21.68 -2.04 12.43
N ARG A 255 -21.76 -3.08 13.27
CA ARG A 255 -22.88 -4.04 13.24
C ARG A 255 -24.13 -3.50 13.93
N ARG A 256 -24.06 -2.37 14.64
CA ARG A 256 -25.19 -1.77 15.36
C ARG A 256 -26.09 -0.92 14.45
N THR A 257 -25.55 -0.39 13.35
CA THR A 257 -26.33 0.28 12.31
C THR A 257 -26.92 -0.74 11.35
N THR A 258 -28.07 -1.31 11.72
CA THR A 258 -28.95 -2.03 10.79
C THR A 258 -30.04 -1.08 10.31
N GLY A 259 -29.91 -0.53 9.09
CA GLY A 259 -30.92 0.39 8.53
C GLY A 259 -30.49 1.05 7.23
N ALA A 260 -31.45 1.71 6.56
CA ALA A 260 -31.31 2.37 5.25
C ALA A 260 -30.49 3.69 5.27
N ASP A 261 -29.97 4.11 6.43
CA ASP A 261 -29.18 5.33 6.64
C ASP A 261 -27.67 5.03 6.80
N MET A 262 -27.14 4.05 6.05
CA MET A 262 -25.69 3.82 6.02
C MET A 262 -25.05 4.77 5.01
N THR A 263 -24.53 5.90 5.49
CA THR A 263 -23.52 6.64 4.75
C THR A 263 -22.30 5.75 4.54
N PRO A 264 -21.62 5.81 3.36
CA PRO A 264 -20.40 5.07 3.13
C PRO A 264 -19.39 5.38 4.24
N ALA A 265 -18.70 4.34 4.73
CA ALA A 265 -17.72 4.51 5.77
C ALA A 265 -16.66 5.54 5.33
N PRO A 266 -16.24 6.46 6.21
CA PRO A 266 -15.16 7.38 5.88
C PRO A 266 -13.93 6.59 5.46
N THR A 267 -13.35 7.03 4.36
CA THR A 267 -12.16 6.42 3.77
C THR A 267 -10.93 7.18 4.22
N SER A 268 -9.97 6.47 4.80
CA SER A 268 -8.68 7.02 5.19
C SER A 268 -7.55 6.41 4.37
N LEU A 269 -6.48 7.19 4.19
CA LEU A 269 -5.27 6.78 3.48
C LEU A 269 -4.05 6.98 4.39
N VAL A 270 -3.35 5.89 4.66
CA VAL A 270 -2.11 5.89 5.45
C VAL A 270 -0.94 5.55 4.53
N LEU A 271 -0.03 6.50 4.35
CA LEU A 271 1.16 6.35 3.52
C LEU A 271 2.39 6.19 4.40
N LEU A 272 3.00 5.01 4.37
CA LEU A 272 4.26 4.76 5.05
C LEU A 272 5.40 5.14 4.11
N VAL A 273 6.12 6.22 4.40
CA VAL A 273 7.34 6.58 3.66
C VAL A 273 8.48 5.78 4.26
N THR A 274 8.99 4.80 3.51
CA THR A 274 10.03 3.87 3.97
C THR A 274 11.41 4.16 3.39
N HIS A 275 11.47 4.97 2.33
CA HIS A 275 12.70 5.33 1.63
C HIS A 275 13.26 6.70 2.05
N PRO A 276 14.60 6.88 2.03
CA PRO A 276 15.21 8.16 2.35
C PRO A 276 14.84 9.24 1.32
N PRO A 277 14.95 10.53 1.68
CA PRO A 277 14.68 11.61 0.75
C PRO A 277 15.75 11.62 -0.35
N TYR A 278 15.35 12.02 -1.57
CA TYR A 278 16.23 12.24 -2.73
C TYR A 278 16.98 11.01 -3.31
N GLY A 279 17.01 9.87 -2.62
CA GLY A 279 17.59 8.63 -3.15
C GLY A 279 16.72 7.96 -4.22
N SER A 280 15.41 8.18 -4.14
CA SER A 280 14.42 7.79 -5.13
C SER A 280 13.26 8.78 -5.12
N GLU A 281 12.31 8.64 -6.05
CA GLU A 281 11.10 9.46 -6.08
C GLU A 281 10.00 8.96 -5.13
N HIS A 282 10.22 7.88 -4.37
CA HIS A 282 9.19 7.29 -3.51
C HIS A 282 8.69 8.25 -2.42
N ALA A 283 9.59 8.93 -1.71
CA ALA A 283 9.20 9.90 -0.68
C ALA A 283 8.42 11.09 -1.27
N PHE A 284 8.86 11.64 -2.41
CA PHE A 284 8.12 12.70 -3.12
C PHE A 284 6.78 12.20 -3.66
N GLY A 285 6.74 10.98 -4.17
CA GLY A 285 5.54 10.33 -4.68
C GLY A 285 4.49 10.18 -3.60
N ALA A 286 4.89 9.68 -2.43
CA ALA A 286 4.03 9.55 -1.27
C ALA A 286 3.43 10.90 -0.86
N ILE A 287 4.26 11.93 -0.70
CA ILE A 287 3.79 13.27 -0.30
C ILE A 287 2.88 13.88 -1.37
N SER A 288 3.23 13.74 -2.65
CA SER A 288 2.40 14.24 -3.76
C SER A 288 1.03 13.55 -3.80
N MET A 289 0.99 12.23 -3.58
CA MET A 289 -0.23 11.47 -3.44
C MET A 289 -1.04 11.91 -2.22
N ALA A 290 -0.37 12.15 -1.09
CA ALA A 290 -1.01 12.58 0.14
C ALA A 290 -1.70 13.94 0.00
N VAL A 291 -0.98 14.91 -0.57
CA VAL A 291 -1.50 16.25 -0.83
C VAL A 291 -2.67 16.20 -1.83
N ALA A 292 -2.56 15.38 -2.88
CA ALA A 292 -3.68 15.21 -3.82
C ALA A 292 -4.91 14.59 -3.14
N ALA A 293 -4.73 13.56 -2.31
CA ALA A 293 -5.80 12.92 -1.55
C ALA A 293 -6.48 13.88 -0.56
N ALA A 294 -5.70 14.60 0.22
CA ALA A 294 -6.20 15.53 1.22
C ALA A 294 -6.83 16.79 0.61
N CYS A 295 -6.08 17.55 -0.21
CA CYS A 295 -6.53 18.84 -0.74
C CYS A 295 -7.64 18.72 -1.77
N ASN A 296 -7.50 17.80 -2.73
CA ASN A 296 -8.35 17.79 -3.91
C ASN A 296 -9.56 16.88 -3.75
N HIS A 297 -9.49 15.92 -2.83
CA HIS A 297 -10.51 14.90 -2.65
C HIS A 297 -11.02 14.75 -1.21
N GLY A 298 -10.48 15.51 -0.25
CA GLY A 298 -10.94 15.51 1.14
C GLY A 298 -10.77 14.18 1.86
N ILE A 299 -9.85 13.32 1.40
CA ILE A 299 -9.55 12.03 2.03
C ILE A 299 -8.71 12.29 3.28
N ASP A 300 -9.15 11.78 4.44
CA ASP A 300 -8.35 11.80 5.67
C ASP A 300 -7.05 11.02 5.44
N THR A 301 -5.94 11.73 5.36
CA THR A 301 -4.66 11.22 4.90
C THR A 301 -3.59 11.39 5.95
N LYS A 302 -2.89 10.31 6.28
CA LYS A 302 -1.81 10.28 7.26
C LYS A 302 -0.52 9.83 6.60
N VAL A 303 0.53 10.63 6.69
CA VAL A 303 1.86 10.31 6.18
C VAL A 303 2.76 9.95 7.36
N VAL A 304 3.30 8.74 7.36
CA VAL A 304 4.16 8.24 8.43
C VAL A 304 5.57 8.01 7.88
N PHE A 305 6.53 8.79 8.37
CA PHE A 305 7.95 8.59 8.09
C PHE A 305 8.49 7.49 9.00
N ILE A 306 8.89 6.35 8.41
CA ILE A 306 9.32 5.14 9.11
C ILE A 306 10.48 4.49 8.36
N GLU A 307 11.24 3.59 9.00
CA GLU A 307 12.44 3.01 8.39
C GLU A 307 13.37 4.14 7.89
N ASP A 308 13.94 4.05 6.70
CA ASP A 308 14.82 5.10 6.19
C ASP A 308 14.08 6.39 5.79
N GLY A 309 12.74 6.34 5.75
CA GLY A 309 11.90 7.52 5.55
C GLY A 309 12.05 8.57 6.65
N ILE A 310 12.56 8.23 7.84
CA ILE A 310 12.82 9.21 8.90
C ILE A 310 13.79 10.31 8.45
N HIS A 311 14.61 10.05 7.43
CA HIS A 311 15.58 11.02 6.93
C HIS A 311 14.90 12.18 6.20
N CYS A 312 13.63 12.02 5.79
CA CYS A 312 12.83 13.10 5.23
C CYS A 312 12.58 14.24 6.24
N VAL A 313 12.55 13.90 7.52
CA VAL A 313 12.13 14.80 8.62
C VAL A 313 13.25 15.06 9.63
N HIS A 314 14.40 14.39 9.49
CA HIS A 314 15.59 14.64 10.27
C HIS A 314 16.54 15.64 9.58
N GLY A 315 17.28 16.40 10.38
CA GLY A 315 18.29 17.34 9.88
C GLY A 315 17.69 18.55 9.16
N LYS A 316 18.56 19.37 8.58
CA LYS A 316 18.16 20.45 7.67
C LYS A 316 18.52 20.06 6.25
N ASN A 317 17.53 19.69 5.45
CA ASN A 317 17.73 19.38 4.05
C ASN A 317 18.05 20.67 3.30
N PHE A 318 19.14 20.66 2.54
CA PHE A 318 19.54 21.75 1.65
C PHE A 318 19.50 21.26 0.21
N VAL A 319 18.68 21.91 -0.60
CA VAL A 319 18.62 21.70 -2.04
C VAL A 319 19.11 22.99 -2.69
N SER A 320 20.16 22.91 -3.51
CA SER A 320 20.71 24.09 -4.19
C SER A 320 19.69 24.68 -5.15
N SER A 321 19.68 26.00 -5.33
CA SER A 321 18.79 26.69 -6.28
C SER A 321 18.91 26.22 -7.74
N ASN A 322 20.05 25.62 -8.09
CA ASN A 322 20.31 25.09 -9.43
C ASN A 322 19.80 23.65 -9.61
N ALA A 323 19.41 22.98 -8.51
CA ALA A 323 18.85 21.64 -8.58
C ALA A 323 17.37 21.73 -8.97
N LYS A 324 16.93 20.90 -9.93
CA LYS A 324 15.52 20.72 -10.28
C LYS A 324 14.78 19.82 -9.27
N LEU A 325 15.09 19.97 -7.99
CA LEU A 325 14.51 19.21 -6.89
C LEU A 325 13.80 20.19 -5.96
N MET A 326 12.65 19.77 -5.43
CA MET A 326 11.99 20.52 -4.37
C MET A 326 12.59 20.11 -3.03
N ASN A 327 12.52 20.94 -2.00
CA ASN A 327 12.90 20.51 -0.66
C ASN A 327 11.72 19.79 0.02
N ILE A 328 11.88 18.52 0.42
CA ILE A 328 10.80 17.75 1.06
C ILE A 328 10.30 18.45 2.32
N GLN A 329 11.20 19.03 3.12
CA GLN A 329 10.82 19.70 4.36
C GLN A 329 10.00 20.96 4.09
N GLU A 330 10.32 21.70 3.02
CA GLU A 330 9.53 22.87 2.61
C GLU A 330 8.13 22.47 2.12
N ILE A 331 8.01 21.35 1.40
CA ILE A 331 6.70 20.83 1.00
C ILE A 331 5.87 20.46 2.24
N ILE A 332 6.45 19.70 3.18
CA ILE A 332 5.76 19.34 4.42
C ILE A 332 5.28 20.58 5.17
N MET A 333 6.16 21.58 5.35
CA MET A 333 5.80 22.84 6.01
C MET A 333 4.70 23.60 5.28
N SER A 334 4.69 23.59 3.94
CA SER A 334 3.67 24.27 3.14
C SER A 334 2.31 23.58 3.13
N THR A 335 2.23 22.36 3.64
CA THR A 335 1.03 21.50 3.59
C THR A 335 0.54 21.10 4.98
N ILE A 336 1.09 21.71 6.03
CA ILE A 336 0.82 21.36 7.42
C ILE A 336 -0.54 21.88 7.92
N ASP A 337 -1.07 22.92 7.29
CA ASP A 337 -2.35 23.56 7.61
C ASP A 337 -3.53 22.94 6.86
N ILE A 338 -3.33 21.80 6.16
CA ILE A 338 -4.41 21.08 5.48
C ILE A 338 -5.12 20.18 6.50
N ASP A 339 -6.37 20.49 6.83
CA ASP A 339 -7.16 19.82 7.88
C ASP A 339 -7.22 18.28 7.74
N THR A 340 -7.22 17.77 6.50
CA THR A 340 -7.32 16.33 6.19
C THR A 340 -5.95 15.67 5.97
N LEU A 341 -4.84 16.35 6.29
CA LEU A 341 -3.49 15.84 6.13
C LEU A 341 -2.72 15.93 7.44
N SER A 342 -2.23 14.79 7.92
CA SER A 342 -1.39 14.72 9.12
C SER A 342 -0.06 14.03 8.85
N TYR A 343 1.00 14.54 9.45
CA TYR A 343 2.36 14.02 9.32
C TYR A 343 2.85 13.42 10.63
N TYR A 344 3.47 12.25 10.55
CA TYR A 344 3.98 11.50 11.69
C TYR A 344 5.40 10.99 11.45
N TYR A 345 6.18 10.80 12.52
CA TYR A 345 7.45 10.08 12.46
C TYR A 345 7.49 8.94 13.47
N HIS A 346 8.04 7.81 13.05
CA HIS A 346 8.17 6.63 13.90
C HIS A 346 9.37 6.75 14.82
N VAL A 347 9.11 6.93 16.12
CA VAL A 347 10.14 7.13 17.15
C VAL A 347 11.18 5.99 17.18
N PRO A 348 10.80 4.70 17.16
CA PRO A 348 11.79 3.63 17.14
C PRO A 348 12.70 3.63 15.91
N SER A 349 12.22 4.13 14.77
CA SER A 349 13.04 4.26 13.56
C SER A 349 14.09 5.38 13.67
N MET A 350 13.77 6.46 14.39
CA MET A 350 14.74 7.50 14.76
C MET A 350 15.78 6.95 15.74
N GLU A 351 15.34 6.27 16.80
CA GLU A 351 16.21 5.72 17.86
C GLU A 351 17.22 4.71 17.31
N VAL A 352 16.78 3.78 16.46
CA VAL A 352 17.66 2.77 15.83
C VAL A 352 18.79 3.41 15.00
N ARG A 353 18.57 4.64 14.50
CA ARG A 353 19.54 5.40 13.71
C ARG A 353 20.32 6.42 14.55
N GLY A 354 20.07 6.50 15.87
CA GLY A 354 20.70 7.48 16.76
C GLY A 354 20.32 8.91 16.42
N LEU A 355 19.11 9.14 15.91
CA LEU A 355 18.63 10.44 15.50
C LEU A 355 17.70 11.03 16.55
N GLU A 356 17.82 12.33 16.77
CA GLU A 356 16.93 13.09 17.64
C GLU A 356 15.84 13.79 16.82
N PRO A 357 14.60 13.90 17.35
CA PRO A 357 13.57 14.74 16.77
C PRO A 357 14.05 16.18 16.69
N GLN A 358 14.06 16.78 15.50
CA GLN A 358 14.41 18.19 15.36
C GLN A 358 13.18 19.09 15.53
N SER A 359 13.35 20.19 16.27
CA SER A 359 12.32 21.19 16.52
C SER A 359 11.89 22.02 15.31
N VAL A 360 12.47 21.76 14.12
CA VAL A 360 12.26 22.58 12.92
C VAL A 360 10.86 22.35 12.35
N ILE A 361 10.32 21.15 12.48
CA ILE A 361 8.96 20.81 12.04
C ILE A 361 8.14 20.39 13.27
N LYS A 362 7.71 21.38 14.06
CA LYS A 362 6.98 21.14 15.32
C LYS A 362 5.63 20.43 15.15
N SER A 363 5.08 20.41 13.93
CA SER A 363 3.76 19.85 13.65
C SER A 363 3.82 18.51 12.90
N ILE A 364 4.94 17.77 13.01
CA ILE A 364 4.96 16.32 12.76
C ILE A 364 4.89 15.61 14.11
N PHE A 365 3.94 14.69 14.25
CA PHE A 365 3.66 14.03 15.51
C PHE A 365 4.49 12.74 15.68
N PRO A 366 5.07 12.49 16.86
CA PRO A 366 5.72 11.21 17.15
C PRO A 366 4.71 10.08 17.22
N ILE A 367 5.07 8.91 16.68
CA ILE A 367 4.33 7.65 16.90
C ILE A 367 5.25 6.62 17.54
N ASN A 368 4.74 5.94 18.56
CA ASN A 368 5.49 4.95 19.32
C ASN A 368 5.15 3.52 18.88
N ALA A 369 6.06 2.60 19.18
CA ALA A 369 5.86 1.15 19.03
C ALA A 369 4.96 0.52 20.13
N GLY A 370 4.37 1.29 21.06
CA GLY A 370 3.57 0.77 22.19
C GLY A 370 4.42 0.08 23.28
N ASP A 371 4.01 -0.04 24.55
CA ASP A 371 2.76 0.23 25.27
C ASP A 371 2.71 1.64 25.92
N HIS A 372 1.52 2.11 26.30
CA HIS A 372 1.38 3.21 27.27
C HIS A 372 1.99 2.76 28.60
N ASP A 373 3.22 3.16 28.90
CA ASP A 373 3.67 3.19 30.29
C ASP A 373 2.96 4.38 30.95
N SER A 374 1.84 4.09 31.62
CA SER A 374 0.95 5.06 32.28
C SER A 374 1.63 5.83 33.43
N SER A 375 2.93 5.60 33.64
CA SER A 375 3.73 6.18 34.72
C SER A 375 4.37 7.55 34.40
N THR A 376 4.39 8.01 33.13
CA THR A 376 5.18 9.21 32.77
C THR A 376 4.38 10.51 32.57
N GLY A 377 3.05 10.50 32.57
CA GLY A 377 2.25 11.74 32.46
C GLY A 377 2.49 12.55 31.18
N VAL A 378 3.17 11.97 30.18
CA VAL A 378 3.39 12.57 28.87
C VAL A 378 2.17 12.30 27.98
N LEU A 379 1.82 13.30 27.17
CA LEU A 379 0.72 13.29 26.18
C LEU A 379 0.50 11.92 25.53
N GLU A 380 -0.76 11.49 25.42
CA GLU A 380 -1.14 10.26 24.72
C GLU A 380 -0.53 10.24 23.31
N HIS A 381 0.47 9.38 23.11
CA HIS A 381 1.11 9.22 21.81
C HIS A 381 0.34 8.19 20.98
N GLU A 382 -0.06 8.56 19.76
CA GLU A 382 -0.71 7.64 18.83
C GLU A 382 0.24 6.49 18.45
N THR A 383 -0.31 5.28 18.34
CA THR A 383 0.42 4.14 17.77
C THR A 383 0.09 3.99 16.28
N LEU A 384 0.94 3.25 15.55
CA LEU A 384 0.64 2.91 14.15
C LEU A 384 -0.72 2.20 14.00
N SER A 385 -1.14 1.43 15.01
CA SER A 385 -2.45 0.79 15.02
C SER A 385 -3.61 1.77 15.19
N ASP A 386 -3.40 2.90 15.86
CA ASP A 386 -4.43 3.93 16.03
C ASP A 386 -4.57 4.77 14.76
N ILE A 387 -3.45 5.06 14.11
CA ILE A 387 -3.40 5.70 12.79
C ILE A 387 -4.14 4.88 11.73
N LEU A 388 -3.95 3.55 11.75
CA LEU A 388 -4.60 2.64 10.80
C LEU A 388 -6.07 2.34 11.12
N ASP A 389 -6.50 2.58 12.36
CA ASP A 389 -7.88 2.33 12.82
C ASP A 389 -8.46 3.58 13.48
N PRO A 390 -8.66 4.68 12.72
CA PRO A 390 -9.08 5.97 13.28
C PRO A 390 -10.48 5.89 13.91
N CYS A 391 -11.33 4.97 13.45
CA CYS A 391 -12.64 4.74 14.02
C CYS A 391 -12.57 3.61 15.06
N GLN A 392 -12.15 3.94 16.28
CA GLN A 392 -12.28 3.01 17.41
C GLN A 392 -13.74 2.54 17.58
N HIS A 393 -14.70 3.40 17.24
CA HIS A 393 -16.13 3.14 17.25
C HIS A 393 -16.72 3.59 15.89
N GLY A 394 -17.19 2.65 15.06
CA GLY A 394 -17.84 2.94 13.78
C GLY A 394 -17.32 2.14 12.59
N ALA A 395 -17.97 2.35 11.43
CA ALA A 395 -17.51 1.81 10.16
C ALA A 395 -16.36 2.66 9.61
N CYS A 396 -15.33 2.03 9.07
CA CYS A 396 -14.19 2.73 8.46
C CYS A 396 -13.53 1.85 7.40
N LEU A 397 -13.05 2.51 6.34
CA LEU A 397 -12.18 1.93 5.34
C LEU A 397 -10.81 2.60 5.41
N SER A 398 -9.80 1.89 5.92
CA SER A 398 -8.43 2.42 6.00
C SER A 398 -7.50 1.64 5.08
N ARG A 399 -6.78 2.37 4.23
CA ARG A 399 -5.81 1.79 3.29
C ARG A 399 -4.40 2.19 3.69
N MET A 400 -3.51 1.23 3.80
CA MET A 400 -2.10 1.44 4.08
C MET A 400 -1.27 1.12 2.84
N VAL A 401 -0.39 2.03 2.44
CA VAL A 401 0.54 1.81 1.32
C VAL A 401 1.94 2.17 1.76
N CYS A 402 2.89 1.25 1.59
CA CYS A 402 4.31 1.56 1.77
C CYS A 402 4.87 2.14 0.47
N PHE A 403 5.52 3.28 0.59
CA PHE A 403 6.27 3.96 -0.44
C PHE A 403 7.76 3.73 -0.25
#